data_AF-A0A6A4PGC4-F1
#
_entry.id   AF-A0A6A4PGC4-F1
#
_cell.length_a   1.000
_cell.length_b   1.000
_cell.length_c   1.000
_cell.angle_alpha   90.00
_cell.angle_beta   90.00
_cell.angle_gamma   90.00
#
_symmetry.space_group_name_H-M   'P 1'
#
loop_
_entity.id
_entity.type
_entity.pdbx_description
1 polymer ?
#
loop_
_entity_poly.entity_id
_entity_poly.type
_entity_poly.pdbx_seq_one_letter_code
_entity_poly.pdbx_strand_id
1 'polypeptide(L)'
;MKGLLQRVSLFRTRVVPTSFLFFQNNNNNNNNTLLVSSSSPPTRIIQFPLWSNSIRYLSSTAITSERRKEGGWFNKRPPNIVKAGDPVLHEPAREVEPNEIKSERVQNIIDDMIRVMRKAPGVGLAAPQIGIPLKIIVLEDTEEYISYDKEEEVKAQDRKPFDLLVILNPKLKKKKNRTALFFEGCLSVDGFMAVVERYLDVEVEGFDRDGEPIKINASGWQARILQHECDHLDGTLYVDRMVPRTFRTSKNIDLPLAHVCPKLGPR
;
A
#
# COMPACT_ATOMS: atom_id res chain seq x y z
N MET A 1 -39.79 -17.88 -57.70
CA MET A 1 -38.47 -17.81 -58.35
C MET A 1 -37.43 -17.48 -57.28
N LYS A 2 -36.45 -18.38 -57.09
CA LYS A 2 -35.10 -18.25 -56.45
C LYS A 2 -34.94 -17.12 -55.40
N GLY A 3 -34.74 -17.32 -54.09
CA GLY A 3 -33.99 -18.35 -53.37
C GLY A 3 -32.58 -17.86 -53.05
N LEU A 4 -32.32 -17.37 -51.81
CA LEU A 4 -31.03 -17.55 -51.13
C LEU A 4 -31.16 -17.36 -49.61
N LEU A 5 -30.98 -18.47 -48.90
CA LEU A 5 -30.81 -18.58 -47.45
C LEU A 5 -29.36 -18.21 -47.10
N GLN A 6 -29.15 -17.41 -46.06
CA GLN A 6 -27.82 -17.26 -45.44
C GLN A 6 -27.82 -17.99 -44.09
N ARG A 7 -26.92 -18.97 -43.99
CA ARG A 7 -26.72 -19.87 -42.85
C ARG A 7 -26.04 -19.15 -41.68
N VAL A 8 -26.51 -19.51 -40.50
CA VAL A 8 -25.85 -19.35 -39.19
C VAL A 8 -24.55 -20.15 -39.16
N SER A 9 -23.47 -19.57 -38.62
CA SER A 9 -22.30 -20.34 -38.17
C SER A 9 -21.88 -19.87 -36.79
N LEU A 10 -22.01 -20.78 -35.82
CA LEU A 10 -21.49 -20.65 -34.46
C LEU A 10 -19.96 -20.48 -34.49
N PHE A 11 -19.45 -19.49 -33.77
CA PHE A 11 -18.04 -19.45 -33.39
C PHE A 11 -17.78 -20.51 -32.31
N ARG A 12 -17.10 -21.58 -32.72
CA ARG A 12 -16.55 -22.61 -31.84
C ARG A 12 -15.09 -22.22 -31.59
N THR A 13 -14.79 -21.57 -30.46
CA THR A 13 -13.40 -21.37 -30.02
C THR A 13 -12.80 -22.74 -29.69
N ARG A 14 -11.81 -23.15 -30.48
CA ARG A 14 -11.02 -24.36 -30.22
C ARG A 14 -10.08 -24.08 -29.06
N VAL A 15 -10.19 -24.92 -28.04
CA VAL A 15 -9.22 -25.14 -26.98
C VAL A 15 -7.90 -25.57 -27.62
N VAL A 16 -6.83 -24.83 -27.36
CA VAL A 16 -5.47 -25.21 -27.75
C VAL A 16 -4.91 -26.10 -26.65
N PRO A 17 -4.40 -27.31 -26.94
CA PRO A 17 -3.95 -28.23 -25.91
C PRO A 17 -2.65 -27.75 -25.25
N THR A 18 -2.67 -27.81 -23.93
CA THR A 18 -1.55 -27.74 -23.00
C THR A 18 -0.45 -28.71 -23.43
N SER A 19 0.69 -28.19 -23.85
CA SER A 19 1.90 -28.99 -24.04
C SER A 19 2.49 -29.30 -22.67
N PHE A 20 2.39 -30.56 -22.26
CA PHE A 20 3.09 -31.11 -21.10
C PHE A 20 4.60 -31.05 -21.35
N LEU A 21 5.31 -30.29 -20.53
CA LEU A 21 6.77 -30.37 -20.41
C LEU A 21 7.08 -31.47 -19.37
N PHE A 22 7.53 -32.63 -19.86
CA PHE A 22 8.21 -33.61 -19.01
C PHE A 22 9.67 -33.19 -18.87
N PHE A 23 10.07 -32.82 -17.65
CA PHE A 23 11.47 -32.74 -17.28
C PHE A 23 11.95 -34.14 -16.90
N GLN A 24 12.78 -34.74 -17.73
CA GLN A 24 13.56 -35.91 -17.34
C GLN A 24 14.96 -35.43 -17.00
N ASN A 25 15.27 -35.40 -15.71
CA ASN A 25 16.59 -35.02 -15.21
C ASN A 25 17.55 -36.19 -15.46
N ASN A 26 18.49 -36.03 -16.38
CA ASN A 26 19.58 -36.98 -16.54
C ASN A 26 20.92 -36.24 -16.46
N ASN A 27 21.67 -36.57 -15.40
CA ASN A 27 23.02 -36.12 -15.13
C ASN A 27 23.96 -36.55 -16.26
N ASN A 28 24.40 -35.63 -17.11
CA ASN A 28 25.80 -35.37 -17.44
C ASN A 28 25.93 -34.54 -18.73
N ASN A 29 26.82 -33.57 -18.64
CA ASN A 29 27.44 -32.79 -19.71
C ASN A 29 26.61 -31.68 -20.38
N ASN A 30 27.07 -30.46 -20.08
CA ASN A 30 26.84 -29.23 -20.82
C ASN A 30 27.13 -29.44 -22.31
N ASN A 31 26.09 -29.34 -23.16
CA ASN A 31 26.09 -28.71 -24.49
C ASN A 31 24.78 -29.05 -25.23
N ASN A 32 23.78 -28.18 -25.18
CA ASN A 32 22.60 -28.31 -26.02
C ASN A 32 22.87 -27.69 -27.40
N THR A 33 23.06 -28.54 -28.40
CA THR A 33 23.05 -28.15 -29.82
C THR A 33 21.66 -28.44 -30.40
N LEU A 34 20.98 -27.40 -30.87
CA LEU A 34 19.69 -27.52 -31.56
C LEU A 34 19.95 -27.56 -33.08
N LEU A 35 19.69 -28.71 -33.71
CA LEU A 35 19.64 -28.82 -35.17
C LEU A 35 18.18 -28.75 -35.61
N VAL A 36 17.84 -27.75 -36.44
CA VAL A 36 16.55 -27.66 -37.12
C VAL A 36 16.83 -27.60 -38.63
N SER A 37 16.37 -28.61 -39.37
CA SER A 37 16.44 -28.68 -40.83
C SER A 37 15.35 -27.81 -41.46
N SER A 38 15.72 -26.93 -42.40
CA SER A 38 14.81 -26.08 -43.17
C SER A 38 14.52 -26.68 -44.56
N SER A 39 13.28 -26.51 -45.04
CA SER A 39 12.94 -26.66 -46.47
C SER A 39 11.78 -25.73 -46.85
N SER A 40 12.08 -24.63 -47.57
CA SER A 40 11.28 -23.94 -48.62
C SER A 40 11.56 -22.41 -48.72
N PRO A 41 11.44 -21.77 -49.92
CA PRO A 41 12.12 -20.52 -50.31
C PRO A 41 11.25 -19.24 -50.21
N PRO A 42 11.77 -18.01 -50.50
CA PRO A 42 11.48 -16.80 -49.73
C PRO A 42 10.36 -15.92 -50.29
N THR A 43 9.71 -15.15 -49.41
CA THR A 43 8.99 -13.93 -49.80
C THR A 43 9.58 -12.74 -49.04
N ARG A 44 9.91 -11.67 -49.78
CA ARG A 44 10.59 -10.45 -49.31
C ARG A 44 9.84 -9.80 -48.13
N ILE A 45 10.53 -9.63 -47.01
CA ILE A 45 10.12 -8.77 -45.90
C ILE A 45 11.07 -7.58 -45.84
N ILE A 46 10.47 -6.39 -45.77
CA ILE A 46 11.10 -5.07 -45.70
C ILE A 46 11.82 -4.92 -44.35
N GLN A 47 13.09 -4.54 -44.40
CA GLN A 47 13.97 -4.34 -43.25
C GLN A 47 13.61 -3.03 -42.50
N PHE A 48 13.42 -3.13 -41.18
CA PHE A 48 13.66 -2.02 -40.25
C PHE A 48 14.90 -2.37 -39.42
N PRO A 49 15.80 -1.42 -39.12
CA PRO A 49 17.05 -1.70 -38.43
C PRO A 49 16.79 -2.04 -36.96
N LEU A 50 17.14 -3.28 -36.59
CA LEU A 50 17.26 -3.70 -35.20
C LEU A 50 18.59 -3.17 -34.65
N TRP A 51 18.51 -2.26 -33.69
CA TRP A 51 19.63 -1.93 -32.82
C TRP A 51 19.88 -3.10 -31.87
N SER A 52 21.00 -3.78 -32.07
CA SER A 52 21.55 -4.77 -31.14
C SER A 52 22.21 -4.05 -29.98
N ASN A 53 21.88 -4.42 -28.74
CA ASN A 53 22.86 -4.43 -27.64
C ASN A 53 22.49 -5.44 -26.55
N SER A 54 23.25 -6.53 -26.57
CA SER A 54 23.67 -7.42 -25.49
C SER A 54 23.08 -7.20 -24.08
N ILE A 55 22.17 -8.08 -23.68
CA ILE A 55 21.84 -8.30 -22.27
C ILE A 55 22.92 -9.23 -21.69
N ARG A 56 23.79 -8.70 -20.83
CA ARG A 56 24.62 -9.52 -19.95
C ARG A 56 23.72 -10.02 -18.82
N TYR A 57 23.50 -11.32 -18.77
CA TYR A 57 23.00 -11.99 -17.56
C TYR A 57 24.05 -11.87 -16.47
N LEU A 58 23.81 -11.01 -15.48
CA LEU A 58 24.56 -11.03 -14.22
C LEU A 58 23.83 -11.96 -13.26
N SER A 59 24.50 -13.08 -12.95
CA SER A 59 24.21 -13.99 -11.85
C SER A 59 24.00 -13.21 -10.56
N SER A 60 22.84 -13.36 -9.93
CA SER A 60 22.43 -12.63 -8.71
C SER A 60 23.02 -13.21 -7.42
N THR A 61 24.26 -13.68 -7.45
CA THR A 61 25.01 -14.09 -6.26
C THR A 61 26.03 -13.01 -5.93
N ALA A 62 25.92 -12.46 -4.72
CA ALA A 62 26.71 -11.36 -4.15
C ALA A 62 26.25 -9.93 -4.51
N ILE A 63 25.02 -9.56 -4.08
CA ILE A 63 24.83 -8.20 -3.57
C ILE A 63 25.24 -8.24 -2.11
N THR A 64 26.42 -7.69 -1.87
CA THR A 64 27.13 -7.68 -0.61
C THR A 64 26.31 -7.04 0.50
N SER A 65 26.37 -7.69 1.66
CA SER A 65 25.82 -7.31 2.97
C SER A 65 26.50 -6.08 3.59
N GLU A 66 26.87 -5.08 2.80
CA GLU A 66 27.83 -4.02 3.17
C GLU A 66 27.21 -2.63 3.30
N ARG A 67 25.91 -2.55 3.64
CA ARG A 67 25.24 -1.28 3.92
C ARG A 67 24.42 -1.23 5.22
N ARG A 68 24.84 -1.98 6.24
CA ARG A 68 24.22 -1.95 7.58
C ARG A 68 25.25 -2.02 8.72
N LYS A 69 26.28 -1.19 8.68
CA LYS A 69 27.16 -0.96 9.84
C LYS A 69 27.73 0.45 9.80
N GLU A 70 26.88 1.47 9.91
CA GLU A 70 27.34 2.82 10.26
C GLU A 70 26.13 3.65 10.72
N GLY A 71 26.12 4.01 12.00
CA GLY A 71 25.09 4.84 12.61
C GLY A 71 24.65 4.31 13.97
N GLY A 72 25.35 4.69 15.02
CA GLY A 72 24.81 4.59 16.38
C GLY A 72 23.45 5.29 16.45
N TRP A 73 22.56 4.76 17.26
CA TRP A 73 21.17 5.21 17.47
C TRP A 73 21.03 6.61 18.13
N PHE A 74 22.02 7.48 17.93
CA PHE A 74 22.04 8.88 18.39
C PHE A 74 21.98 9.85 17.20
N ASN A 75 21.05 9.64 16.26
CA ASN A 75 20.79 10.64 15.24
C ASN A 75 19.85 11.71 15.81
N LYS A 76 20.37 12.93 16.02
CA LYS A 76 19.57 14.10 16.44
C LYS A 76 18.49 14.51 15.43
N ARG A 77 18.47 13.90 14.23
CA ARG A 77 17.51 14.21 13.17
C ARG A 77 16.51 13.05 13.06
N PRO A 78 15.19 13.33 13.07
CA PRO A 78 14.19 12.30 12.89
C PRO A 78 14.32 11.67 11.50
N PRO A 79 13.92 10.39 11.33
CA PRO A 79 13.94 9.72 10.04
C PRO A 79 13.02 10.43 9.03
N ASN A 80 13.33 10.25 7.73
CA ASN A 80 12.48 10.76 6.66
C ASN A 80 11.26 9.86 6.47
N ILE A 81 10.16 10.45 6.01
CA ILE A 81 9.00 9.70 5.57
C ILE A 81 9.29 9.06 4.21
N VAL A 82 9.19 7.73 4.17
CA VAL A 82 9.30 6.91 2.98
C VAL A 82 8.13 7.21 2.04
N LYS A 83 8.42 7.28 0.74
CA LYS A 83 7.42 7.58 -0.30
C LYS A 83 6.99 6.31 -1.03
N ALA A 84 5.76 6.32 -1.54
CA ALA A 84 5.19 5.21 -2.32
C ALA A 84 6.13 4.80 -3.45
N GLY A 85 6.29 3.49 -3.64
CA GLY A 85 7.31 2.89 -4.50
C GLY A 85 8.46 2.23 -3.74
N ASP A 86 8.69 2.59 -2.47
CA ASP A 86 9.59 1.83 -1.59
C ASP A 86 8.92 0.52 -1.14
N PRO A 87 9.58 -0.65 -1.29
CA PRO A 87 9.00 -1.95 -0.93
C PRO A 87 8.49 -2.04 0.50
N VAL A 88 9.08 -1.31 1.46
CA VAL A 88 8.65 -1.38 2.87
C VAL A 88 7.19 -0.97 3.08
N LEU A 89 6.63 -0.15 2.18
CA LEU A 89 5.23 0.29 2.21
C LEU A 89 4.26 -0.69 1.54
N HIS A 90 4.78 -1.74 0.91
CA HIS A 90 4.03 -2.72 0.11
C HIS A 90 4.22 -4.16 0.60
N GLU A 91 4.89 -4.35 1.74
CA GLU A 91 5.13 -5.64 2.37
C GLU A 91 4.52 -5.67 3.78
N PRO A 92 3.95 -6.80 4.23
CA PRO A 92 3.44 -6.92 5.59
C PRO A 92 4.54 -6.72 6.64
N ALA A 93 4.27 -5.83 7.60
CA ALA A 93 5.14 -5.58 8.74
C ALA A 93 5.11 -6.74 9.75
N ARG A 94 6.21 -6.93 10.47
CA ARG A 94 6.34 -8.00 11.47
C ARG A 94 5.82 -7.56 12.83
N GLU A 95 5.30 -8.50 13.61
CA GLU A 95 4.92 -8.21 15.00
C GLU A 95 6.15 -7.83 15.84
N VAL A 96 5.91 -7.00 16.85
CA VAL A 96 6.88 -6.71 17.90
C VAL A 96 6.73 -7.76 18.97
N GLU A 97 7.82 -8.44 19.34
CA GLU A 97 7.80 -9.39 20.44
C GLU A 97 7.42 -8.68 21.76
N PRO A 98 6.49 -9.21 22.58
CA PRO A 98 6.02 -8.52 23.78
C PRO A 98 7.12 -8.14 24.77
N ASN A 99 8.17 -8.95 24.89
CA ASN A 99 9.33 -8.68 25.75
C ASN A 99 10.23 -7.54 25.23
N GLU A 100 10.14 -7.20 23.95
CA GLU A 100 10.93 -6.14 23.30
C GLU A 100 10.24 -4.78 23.38
N ILE A 101 8.96 -4.69 23.75
CA ILE A 101 8.20 -3.42 23.74
C ILE A 101 8.87 -2.34 24.59
N LYS A 102 9.36 -2.72 25.77
CA LYS A 102 10.08 -1.82 26.70
C LYS A 102 11.56 -1.66 26.38
N SER A 103 12.08 -2.34 25.37
CA SER A 103 13.48 -2.18 24.96
C SER A 103 13.73 -0.75 24.50
N GLU A 104 14.93 -0.24 24.77
CA GLU A 104 15.38 1.06 24.27
C GLU A 104 15.21 1.16 22.74
N ARG A 105 15.39 0.03 22.04
CA ARG A 105 15.18 -0.06 20.60
C ARG A 105 13.73 0.28 20.21
N VAL A 106 12.74 -0.37 20.80
CA VAL A 106 11.33 -0.10 20.43
C VAL A 106 10.89 1.29 20.89
N GLN A 107 11.34 1.73 22.07
CA GLN A 107 11.00 3.05 22.58
C GLN A 107 11.54 4.18 21.69
N ASN A 108 12.79 4.14 21.21
CA ASN A 108 13.23 5.21 20.32
C ASN A 108 12.54 5.18 18.95
N ILE A 109 12.08 4.00 18.46
CA ILE A 109 11.24 3.93 17.24
C ILE A 109 9.93 4.68 17.48
N ILE A 110 9.27 4.43 18.61
CA ILE A 110 8.02 5.12 18.98
C ILE A 110 8.27 6.63 19.06
N ASP A 111 9.33 7.06 19.75
CA ASP A 111 9.66 8.48 19.88
C ASP A 111 9.98 9.13 18.52
N ASP A 112 10.70 8.42 17.64
CA ASP A 112 10.92 8.86 16.26
C ASP A 112 9.62 9.02 15.48
N MET A 113 8.71 8.05 15.57
CA MET A 113 7.41 8.12 14.91
C MET A 113 6.60 9.33 15.38
N ILE A 114 6.53 9.57 16.69
CA ILE A 114 5.83 10.73 17.26
C ILE A 114 6.45 12.04 16.77
N ARG A 115 7.79 12.14 16.79
CA ARG A 115 8.51 13.33 16.29
C ARG A 115 8.26 13.57 14.81
N VAL A 116 8.27 12.53 13.99
CA VAL A 116 8.01 12.62 12.55
C VAL A 116 6.57 13.04 12.28
N MET A 117 5.60 12.40 12.93
CA MET A 117 4.17 12.68 12.79
C MET A 117 3.87 14.15 13.07
N ARG A 118 4.31 14.66 14.22
CA ARG A 118 4.10 16.06 14.64
C ARG A 118 4.85 17.08 13.77
N LYS A 119 6.00 16.70 13.22
CA LYS A 119 6.78 17.58 12.32
C LYS A 119 6.16 17.66 10.91
N ALA A 120 5.51 16.59 10.44
CA ALA A 120 4.86 16.50 9.13
C ALA A 120 3.36 16.88 9.15
N PRO A 121 2.94 17.64 10.16
CA PRO A 121 1.59 17.68 10.75
C PRO A 121 0.60 16.59 10.28
N GLY A 122 0.93 15.32 10.53
CA GLY A 122 0.02 14.19 10.28
C GLY A 122 -0.81 13.85 11.53
N VAL A 123 -1.99 13.26 11.33
CA VAL A 123 -2.85 12.75 12.43
C VAL A 123 -2.60 11.28 12.77
N GLY A 124 -1.70 10.64 12.01
CA GLY A 124 -1.33 9.23 12.15
C GLY A 124 -0.01 8.93 11.44
N LEU A 125 0.71 7.93 11.93
CA LEU A 125 1.91 7.40 11.30
C LEU A 125 2.14 5.93 11.66
N ALA A 126 2.42 5.10 10.66
CA ALA A 126 2.83 3.72 10.83
C ALA A 126 4.35 3.55 10.69
N ALA A 127 4.95 2.62 11.44
CA ALA A 127 6.40 2.39 11.42
C ALA A 127 6.99 2.11 10.01
N PRO A 128 6.30 1.41 9.09
CA PRO A 128 6.76 1.27 7.71
C PRO A 128 7.03 2.60 7.00
N GLN A 129 6.30 3.67 7.36
CA GLN A 129 6.49 4.99 6.78
C GLN A 129 7.80 5.66 7.18
N ILE A 130 8.50 5.17 8.20
CA ILE A 130 9.87 5.58 8.54
C ILE A 130 10.90 4.47 8.21
N GLY A 131 10.52 3.51 7.38
CA GLY A 131 11.39 2.42 6.91
C GLY A 131 11.54 1.26 7.89
N ILE A 132 10.68 1.17 8.92
CA ILE A 132 10.75 0.14 9.95
C ILE A 132 9.61 -0.86 9.76
N PRO A 133 9.89 -2.12 9.35
CA PRO A 133 8.85 -3.12 9.07
C PRO A 133 8.35 -3.81 10.35
N LEU A 134 7.80 -3.00 11.27
CA LEU A 134 7.20 -3.46 12.53
C LEU A 134 5.74 -2.98 12.65
N LYS A 135 4.90 -3.77 13.32
CA LYS A 135 3.49 -3.45 13.59
C LYS A 135 3.36 -2.44 14.73
N ILE A 136 3.67 -1.18 14.46
CA ILE A 136 3.54 -0.06 15.39
C ILE A 136 2.84 1.08 14.66
N ILE A 137 1.82 1.67 15.30
CA ILE A 137 1.14 2.88 14.83
C ILE A 137 1.10 3.92 15.95
N VAL A 138 1.19 5.18 15.57
CA VAL A 138 0.92 6.33 16.44
C VAL A 138 -0.13 7.21 15.80
N LEU A 139 -1.00 7.82 16.60
CA LEU A 139 -2.03 8.73 16.12
C LEU A 139 -2.38 9.77 17.17
N GLU A 140 -2.71 10.97 16.72
CA GLU A 140 -3.05 12.14 17.54
C GLU A 140 -3.86 13.11 16.67
N ASP A 141 -4.94 13.68 17.19
CA ASP A 141 -5.69 14.73 16.51
C ASP A 141 -6.04 15.81 17.53
N THR A 142 -5.40 16.98 17.40
CA THR A 142 -5.49 18.05 18.39
C THR A 142 -6.59 19.05 18.06
N GLU A 143 -7.03 19.82 19.05
CA GLU A 143 -7.95 20.95 18.81
C GLU A 143 -7.37 21.95 17.79
N GLU A 144 -6.05 22.18 17.83
CA GLU A 144 -5.34 23.01 16.85
C GLU A 144 -5.49 22.48 15.42
N TYR A 145 -5.27 21.18 15.20
CA TYR A 145 -5.39 20.57 13.87
C TYR A 145 -6.82 20.61 13.34
N ILE A 146 -7.80 20.41 14.22
CA ILE A 146 -9.22 20.46 13.87
C ILE A 146 -9.65 21.90 13.54
N SER A 147 -9.06 22.91 14.19
CA SER A 147 -9.41 24.32 13.99
C SER A 147 -9.11 24.86 12.57
N TYR A 148 -8.30 24.16 11.78
CA TYR A 148 -8.00 24.53 10.40
C TYR A 148 -9.11 24.14 9.40
N ASP A 149 -10.00 23.22 9.79
CA ASP A 149 -11.09 22.75 8.95
C ASP A 149 -12.38 23.56 9.18
N LYS A 150 -13.28 23.53 8.18
CA LYS A 150 -14.61 24.16 8.31
C LYS A 150 -15.45 23.35 9.30
N GLU A 151 -16.20 24.04 10.15
CA GLU A 151 -17.05 23.41 11.17
C GLU A 151 -18.03 22.38 10.58
N GLU A 152 -18.61 22.67 9.41
CA GLU A 152 -19.50 21.76 8.70
C GLU A 152 -18.79 20.45 8.28
N GLU A 153 -17.52 20.53 7.87
CA GLU A 153 -16.71 19.38 7.48
C GLU A 153 -16.33 18.53 8.70
N VAL A 154 -15.86 19.19 9.78
CA VAL A 154 -15.56 18.54 11.07
C VAL A 154 -16.78 17.78 11.60
N LYS A 155 -17.96 18.42 11.53
CA LYS A 155 -19.23 17.80 11.94
C LYS A 155 -19.63 16.64 11.05
N ALA A 156 -19.49 16.77 9.73
CA ALA A 156 -19.81 15.70 8.78
C ALA A 156 -18.90 14.48 8.97
N GLN A 157 -17.64 14.70 9.32
CA GLN A 157 -16.62 13.68 9.54
C GLN A 157 -16.70 13.00 10.92
N ASP A 158 -17.52 13.52 11.84
CA ASP A 158 -17.48 13.15 13.27
C ASP A 158 -16.03 13.19 13.80
N ARG A 159 -15.32 14.29 13.47
CA ARG A 159 -13.94 14.53 13.86
C ARG A 159 -13.90 15.23 15.21
N LYS A 160 -13.19 14.64 16.17
CA LYS A 160 -13.07 15.09 17.56
C LYS A 160 -11.63 14.95 18.00
N PRO A 161 -11.12 15.85 18.86
CA PRO A 161 -9.76 15.73 19.35
C PRO A 161 -9.60 14.49 20.21
N PHE A 162 -8.41 13.90 20.19
CA PHE A 162 -8.03 12.81 21.08
C PHE A 162 -6.53 12.85 21.37
N ASP A 163 -6.17 12.42 22.57
CA ASP A 163 -4.78 12.37 23.03
C ASP A 163 -3.96 11.37 22.22
N LEU A 164 -2.63 11.57 22.20
CA LEU A 164 -1.69 10.65 21.56
C LEU A 164 -1.94 9.19 21.97
N LEU A 165 -2.14 8.34 20.96
CA LEU A 165 -2.20 6.90 21.11
C LEU A 165 -0.99 6.26 20.44
N VAL A 166 -0.39 5.29 21.13
CA VAL A 166 0.66 4.40 20.61
C VAL A 166 0.12 2.99 20.71
N ILE A 167 0.07 2.27 19.59
CA ILE A 167 -0.49 0.92 19.56
C ILE A 167 0.49 0.00 18.84
N LEU A 168 0.97 -1.01 19.56
CA LEU A 168 1.81 -2.08 19.05
C LEU A 168 0.94 -3.32 18.78
N ASN A 169 1.28 -4.03 17.70
CA ASN A 169 0.57 -5.19 17.19
C ASN A 169 -0.96 -4.99 17.10
N PRO A 170 -1.46 -3.87 16.53
CA PRO A 170 -2.88 -3.60 16.48
C PRO A 170 -3.63 -4.68 15.69
N LYS A 171 -4.76 -5.11 16.23
CA LYS A 171 -5.73 -6.02 15.61
C LYS A 171 -7.06 -5.30 15.48
N LEU A 172 -7.31 -4.77 14.28
CA LEU A 172 -8.50 -3.99 13.98
C LEU A 172 -9.66 -4.89 13.55
N LYS A 173 -10.86 -4.62 14.08
CA LYS A 173 -12.11 -5.25 13.69
C LYS A 173 -13.19 -4.18 13.51
N LYS A 174 -14.03 -4.33 12.47
CA LYS A 174 -15.25 -3.51 12.34
C LYS A 174 -16.29 -3.94 13.39
N LYS A 175 -16.98 -2.98 14.01
CA LYS A 175 -18.07 -3.26 14.96
C LYS A 175 -19.45 -3.28 14.30
N LYS A 176 -19.64 -2.45 13.26
CA LYS A 176 -20.89 -2.28 12.52
C LYS A 176 -20.60 -2.23 11.03
N ASN A 177 -21.64 -2.39 10.21
CA ASN A 177 -21.52 -2.31 8.74
C ASN A 177 -21.66 -0.89 8.18
N ARG A 178 -21.92 0.12 9.01
CA ARG A 178 -22.02 1.52 8.55
C ARG A 178 -20.65 2.00 8.08
N THR A 179 -20.64 2.79 7.01
CA THR A 179 -19.42 3.32 6.41
C THR A 179 -19.55 4.80 6.13
N ALA A 180 -18.44 5.44 5.75
CA ALA A 180 -18.48 6.81 5.25
C ALA A 180 -17.45 7.01 4.13
N LEU A 181 -17.75 7.91 3.21
CA LEU A 181 -16.86 8.36 2.14
C LEU A 181 -16.34 9.76 2.40
N PHE A 182 -15.03 9.90 2.54
CA PHE A 182 -14.33 11.17 2.65
C PHE A 182 -13.00 11.11 1.91
N PHE A 183 -12.43 12.27 1.60
CA PHE A 183 -11.07 12.35 1.08
C PHE A 183 -10.06 11.90 2.14
N GLU A 184 -9.09 11.09 1.72
CA GLU A 184 -7.89 10.74 2.48
C GLU A 184 -6.65 11.19 1.70
N GLY A 185 -5.62 11.56 2.47
CA GLY A 185 -4.26 11.74 2.00
C GLY A 185 -3.31 10.83 2.76
N CYS A 186 -2.05 10.82 2.37
CA CYS A 186 -1.00 10.07 3.08
C CYS A 186 0.33 10.79 2.95
N LEU A 187 1.10 10.86 4.04
CA LEU A 187 2.43 11.48 4.03
C LEU A 187 3.42 10.77 3.06
N SER A 188 3.14 9.51 2.73
CA SER A 188 3.89 8.71 1.76
C SER A 188 3.44 8.91 0.31
N VAL A 189 2.30 9.57 0.06
CA VAL A 189 1.79 9.94 -1.28
C VAL A 189 1.50 11.43 -1.31
N ASP A 190 2.58 12.22 -1.35
CA ASP A 190 2.53 13.65 -1.13
C ASP A 190 1.80 14.42 -2.25
N GLY A 191 1.01 15.42 -1.87
CA GLY A 191 0.30 16.30 -2.80
C GLY A 191 -0.96 15.73 -3.45
N PHE A 192 -1.39 14.51 -3.11
CA PHE A 192 -2.57 13.87 -3.67
C PHE A 192 -3.55 13.38 -2.62
N MET A 193 -4.82 13.34 -3.00
CA MET A 193 -5.94 12.90 -2.20
C MET A 193 -6.89 12.03 -3.05
N ALA A 194 -7.62 11.12 -2.43
CA ALA A 194 -8.74 10.43 -3.07
C ALA A 194 -9.83 10.10 -2.06
N VAL A 195 -11.04 9.82 -2.55
CA VAL A 195 -12.15 9.41 -1.68
C VAL A 195 -11.97 7.95 -1.32
N VAL A 196 -12.05 7.63 -0.03
CA VAL A 196 -11.90 6.27 0.50
C VAL A 196 -13.07 5.92 1.39
N GLU A 197 -13.59 4.70 1.23
CA GLU A 197 -14.63 4.15 2.10
C GLU A 197 -14.02 3.53 3.34
N ARG A 198 -14.52 3.94 4.51
CA ARG A 198 -14.06 3.44 5.82
C ARG A 198 -15.25 3.07 6.68
N TYR A 199 -15.08 2.07 7.55
CA TYR A 199 -16.05 1.75 8.58
C TYR A 199 -16.13 2.89 9.60
N LEU A 200 -17.35 3.24 10.01
CA LEU A 200 -17.59 4.30 10.99
C LEU A 200 -17.35 3.88 12.43
N ASP A 201 -17.32 2.58 12.71
CA ASP A 201 -17.23 2.02 14.07
C ASP A 201 -16.24 0.85 14.04
N VAL A 202 -15.10 1.00 14.74
CA VAL A 202 -14.05 -0.03 14.82
C VAL A 202 -13.63 -0.29 16.27
N GLU A 203 -13.07 -1.46 16.47
CA GLU A 203 -12.41 -1.89 17.70
C GLU A 203 -10.98 -2.29 17.36
N VAL A 204 -10.01 -1.80 18.13
CA VAL A 204 -8.60 -2.15 17.98
C VAL A 204 -8.08 -2.69 19.29
N GLU A 205 -7.51 -3.89 19.25
CA GLU A 205 -6.81 -4.53 20.36
C GLU A 205 -5.30 -4.52 20.08
N GLY A 206 -4.47 -4.36 21.10
CA GLY A 206 -3.02 -4.34 20.95
C GLY A 206 -2.32 -4.12 22.28
N PHE A 207 -1.10 -3.59 22.23
CA PHE A 207 -0.35 -3.17 23.41
C PHE A 207 -0.05 -1.68 23.34
N ASP A 208 -0.06 -0.99 24.47
CA ASP A 208 0.42 0.39 24.55
C ASP A 208 1.95 0.46 24.57
N ARG A 209 2.49 1.68 24.69
CA ARG A 209 3.93 1.95 24.76
C ARG A 209 4.62 1.24 25.93
N ASP A 210 3.87 0.90 26.98
CA ASP A 210 4.34 0.22 28.19
C ASP A 210 4.07 -1.29 28.12
N GLY A 211 3.66 -1.82 26.97
CA GLY A 211 3.40 -3.23 26.78
C GLY A 211 2.14 -3.74 27.50
N GLU A 212 1.30 -2.84 28.02
CA GLU A 212 0.05 -3.23 28.65
C GLU A 212 -1.02 -3.47 27.57
N PRO A 213 -1.85 -4.52 27.71
CA PRO A 213 -2.92 -4.79 26.76
C PRO A 213 -3.95 -3.66 26.75
N ILE A 214 -4.26 -3.15 25.55
CA ILE A 214 -5.26 -2.10 25.36
C ILE A 214 -6.35 -2.54 24.39
N LYS A 215 -7.53 -1.95 24.58
CA LYS A 215 -8.71 -2.14 23.74
C LYS A 215 -9.40 -0.81 23.51
N ILE A 216 -9.35 -0.33 22.27
CA ILE A 216 -9.86 0.98 21.87
C ILE A 216 -11.10 0.78 21.02
N ASN A 217 -12.20 1.44 21.43
CA ASN A 217 -13.40 1.57 20.62
C ASN A 217 -13.42 2.96 20.01
N ALA A 218 -13.36 3.06 18.68
CA ALA A 218 -13.31 4.32 17.97
C ALA A 218 -14.45 4.43 16.98
N SER A 219 -14.89 5.67 16.75
CA SER A 219 -15.83 6.01 15.68
C SER A 219 -15.38 7.22 14.88
N GLY A 220 -16.09 7.54 13.80
CA GLY A 220 -15.89 8.78 13.06
C GLY A 220 -14.48 8.89 12.47
N TRP A 221 -13.87 10.05 12.61
CA TRP A 221 -12.55 10.32 12.04
C TRP A 221 -11.42 9.51 12.69
N GLN A 222 -11.48 9.29 14.02
CA GLN A 222 -10.50 8.45 14.72
C GLN A 222 -10.52 7.00 14.20
N ALA A 223 -11.71 6.45 13.93
CA ALA A 223 -11.84 5.13 13.33
C ALA A 223 -11.22 5.07 11.93
N ARG A 224 -11.35 6.14 11.13
CA ARG A 224 -10.71 6.26 9.81
C ARG A 224 -9.19 6.28 9.91
N ILE A 225 -8.63 7.07 10.81
CA ILE A 225 -7.18 7.13 11.06
C ILE A 225 -6.67 5.74 11.44
N LEU A 226 -7.31 5.06 12.41
CA LEU A 226 -6.92 3.71 12.80
C LEU A 226 -6.92 2.72 11.64
N GLN A 227 -7.93 2.76 10.77
CA GLN A 227 -7.97 1.91 9.57
C GLN A 227 -6.86 2.24 8.58
N HIS A 228 -6.56 3.52 8.37
CA HIS A 228 -5.46 3.95 7.51
C HIS A 228 -4.11 3.46 8.03
N GLU A 229 -3.83 3.66 9.33
CA GLU A 229 -2.55 3.24 9.91
C GLU A 229 -2.41 1.71 9.98
N CYS A 230 -3.51 0.98 10.22
CA CYS A 230 -3.48 -0.49 10.17
C CYS A 230 -3.23 -1.01 8.75
N ASP A 231 -3.80 -0.38 7.71
CA ASP A 231 -3.56 -0.77 6.32
C ASP A 231 -2.06 -0.69 5.95
N HIS A 232 -1.34 0.33 6.44
CA HIS A 232 0.12 0.43 6.23
C HIS A 232 0.88 -0.78 6.79
N LEU A 233 0.41 -1.35 7.90
CA LEU A 233 1.06 -2.51 8.52
C LEU A 233 0.92 -3.79 7.69
N ASP A 234 -0.07 -3.84 6.82
CA ASP A 234 -0.31 -4.96 5.90
C ASP A 234 0.18 -4.62 4.48
N GLY A 235 0.94 -3.53 4.31
CA GLY A 235 1.52 -3.11 3.03
C GLY A 235 0.49 -2.53 2.04
N THR A 236 -0.59 -1.94 2.55
CA THR A 236 -1.68 -1.38 1.72
C THR A 236 -1.72 0.14 1.85
N LEU A 237 -1.78 0.84 0.72
CA LEU A 237 -1.95 2.29 0.70
C LEU A 237 -3.39 2.67 0.34
N TYR A 238 -3.81 3.88 0.71
CA TYR A 238 -5.16 4.36 0.41
C TYR A 238 -5.47 4.37 -1.10
N VAL A 239 -4.45 4.55 -1.95
CA VAL A 239 -4.58 4.54 -3.42
C VAL A 239 -4.97 3.17 -3.98
N ASP A 240 -4.75 2.10 -3.23
CA ASP A 240 -5.14 0.73 -3.61
C ASP A 240 -6.63 0.45 -3.35
N ARG A 241 -7.30 1.32 -2.58
CA ARG A 241 -8.68 1.13 -2.10
C ARG A 241 -9.61 2.31 -2.40
N MET A 242 -9.10 3.33 -3.08
CA MET A 242 -9.84 4.56 -3.36
C MET A 242 -11.01 4.33 -4.32
N VAL A 243 -12.03 5.19 -4.19
CA VAL A 243 -13.15 5.25 -5.12
C VAL A 243 -12.63 5.72 -6.50
N PRO A 244 -12.91 4.98 -7.58
CA PRO A 244 -12.48 5.34 -8.92
C PRO A 244 -12.92 6.77 -9.32
N ARG A 245 -12.07 7.45 -10.09
CA ARG A 245 -12.30 8.82 -10.61
C ARG A 245 -12.34 9.92 -9.54
N THR A 246 -11.85 9.65 -8.33
CA THR A 246 -11.77 10.64 -7.26
C THR A 246 -10.34 11.14 -6.96
N PHE A 247 -9.32 10.40 -7.37
CA PHE A 247 -7.90 10.76 -7.21
C PHE A 247 -7.59 12.12 -7.85
N ARG A 248 -6.97 13.01 -7.07
CA ARG A 248 -6.72 14.41 -7.46
C ARG A 248 -5.58 15.00 -6.63
N THR A 249 -5.02 16.10 -7.10
CA THR A 249 -4.07 16.89 -6.31
C THR A 249 -4.77 17.54 -5.12
N SER A 250 -4.06 17.75 -4.00
CA SER A 250 -4.59 18.45 -2.82
C SER A 250 -5.17 19.83 -3.13
N LYS A 251 -4.57 20.55 -4.10
CA LYS A 251 -5.05 21.85 -4.60
C LYS A 251 -6.43 21.82 -5.27
N ASN A 252 -6.89 20.64 -5.68
CA ASN A 252 -8.14 20.46 -6.43
C ASN A 252 -9.22 19.77 -5.57
N ILE A 253 -9.03 19.69 -4.25
CA ILE A 253 -9.92 18.94 -3.36
C ILE A 253 -11.37 19.44 -3.40
N ASP A 254 -11.55 20.77 -3.47
CA ASP A 254 -12.87 21.44 -3.50
C ASP A 254 -13.57 21.38 -4.86
N LEU A 255 -12.91 20.88 -5.92
CA LEU A 255 -13.56 20.73 -7.22
C LEU A 255 -14.67 19.65 -7.14
N PRO A 256 -15.76 19.79 -7.92
CA PRO A 256 -16.84 18.81 -7.91
C PRO A 256 -16.35 17.37 -8.17
N LEU A 257 -17.01 16.40 -7.54
CA LEU A 257 -16.86 15.00 -7.94
C LEU A 257 -17.48 14.80 -9.34
N ALA A 258 -16.93 13.86 -10.12
CA ALA A 258 -17.54 13.49 -11.39
C ALA A 258 -18.96 12.95 -11.16
N HIS A 259 -19.88 13.17 -12.10
CA HIS A 259 -21.31 12.85 -11.94
C HIS A 259 -21.62 11.39 -11.57
N VAL A 260 -20.74 10.44 -11.91
CA VAL A 260 -20.89 9.02 -11.57
C VAL A 260 -20.36 8.65 -10.18
N CYS A 261 -19.59 9.55 -9.56
CA CYS A 261 -18.99 9.28 -8.28
C CYS A 261 -20.04 9.36 -7.17
N PRO A 262 -19.96 8.46 -6.18
CA PRO A 262 -20.82 8.57 -5.02
C PRO A 262 -20.59 9.87 -4.25
N LYS A 263 -21.66 10.35 -3.60
CA LYS A 263 -21.59 11.50 -2.69
C LYS A 263 -20.75 11.16 -1.45
N LEU A 264 -20.04 12.17 -0.93
CA LEU A 264 -19.34 12.10 0.35
C LEU A 264 -20.34 11.97 1.51
N GLY A 265 -19.85 11.48 2.65
CA GLY A 265 -20.60 11.36 3.89
C GLY A 265 -20.88 9.92 4.33
N PRO A 266 -21.59 9.78 5.47
CA PRO A 266 -22.03 8.49 6.02
C PRO A 266 -22.98 7.68 5.12
N ARG A 267 -22.99 6.36 5.28
CA ARG A 267 -23.80 5.36 4.56
C ARG A 267 -24.33 4.27 5.49
#